data_AF-A0A7J8F6D5-F1
#
_entry.id   AF-A0A7J8F6D5-F1
#
_cell.length_a   1.000
_cell.length_b   1.000
_cell.length_c   1.000
_cell.angle_alpha   90.00
_cell.angle_beta   90.00
_cell.angle_gamma   90.00
#
_symmetry.space_group_name_H-M   'P 1'
#
loop_
_entity.id
_entity.type
_entity.pdbx_description
1 polymer ?
#
loop_
_entity_poly.entity_id
_entity_poly.type
_entity_poly.pdbx_seq_one_letter_code
_entity_poly.pdbx_strand_id
1 'polypeptide(L)'
;MTVSYTLKVAEARFGGFSGLLLRWRGSIYKLLYKEFLLFAVLYALLSITYRLLLTPEQRHVYAQVARYCNRSADLIPLSFVLGFYVTLVVNRWWAQYTSIPLPDQLMCVISASVHGLDQHGRLLRRTLVRYANLASVLVLRSVSTRVLKRFPTMEHVVDAGFMSQEERKKFESLKSDFNKYWVPCVWFTNLAAQARRDGRIRDDIALCLLLEELNKYRAKCSMLFHYDWISIPLVYTQVVTIAVYSFFALSLVGRQFVEPEAGAAKPQESLEPGPVLGDLDMYVPLTTLLQFFFYAGWLKVAEQIINPFGEDDDDFETNQLIDRNLQVSLLSVDDMYQNLPPAEKDLYWGEDSVQPPYTVATMAESLRPSFRGSTFNLRMSDDPEQSLQVEVAPGLARPVPAAQTPLLSRVLGAGAPSPAVSLRNFGCARGPPRTPRPLRSQAEEGGDTEAADCIEEVAGPRG
;
A
#
# COMPACT_ATOMS: atom_id res chain seq x y z
N MET A 1 -10.50 -4.15 17.06
CA MET A 1 -9.68 -2.93 17.02
C MET A 1 -8.22 -3.28 16.79
N THR A 2 -7.72 -2.93 15.60
CA THR A 2 -6.30 -2.87 15.22
C THR A 2 -5.45 -2.26 16.35
N VAL A 3 -4.25 -2.78 16.59
CA VAL A 3 -3.43 -2.36 17.74
C VAL A 3 -2.69 -1.05 17.44
N SER A 4 -3.25 0.07 17.86
CA SER A 4 -2.54 1.35 17.82
C SER A 4 -1.54 1.50 18.98
N TYR A 5 -0.30 1.87 18.66
CA TYR A 5 0.74 2.18 19.65
C TYR A 5 1.53 3.46 19.33
N THR A 6 1.10 4.25 18.35
CA THR A 6 1.78 5.47 17.86
C THR A 6 2.13 6.44 18.98
N LEU A 7 1.20 6.71 19.91
CA LEU A 7 1.44 7.61 21.04
C LEU A 7 2.58 7.15 21.95
N LYS A 8 2.77 5.83 22.14
CA LYS A 8 3.83 5.31 23.01
C LYS A 8 5.23 5.40 22.39
N VAL A 9 5.31 5.61 21.08
CA VAL A 9 6.57 5.75 20.32
C VAL A 9 6.70 7.12 19.66
N ALA A 10 5.94 8.11 20.14
CA ALA A 10 5.99 9.48 19.62
C ALA A 10 7.37 10.14 19.84
N GLU A 11 8.06 9.76 20.91
CA GLU A 11 9.41 10.22 21.22
C GLU A 11 10.38 9.05 21.36
N ALA A 12 11.61 9.25 20.86
CA ALA A 12 12.71 8.29 21.02
C ALA A 12 13.31 8.37 22.44
N ARG A 13 12.66 7.70 23.40
CA ARG A 13 13.12 7.61 24.80
C ARG A 13 13.90 6.32 25.08
N PHE A 14 14.73 6.34 26.12
CA PHE A 14 15.38 5.12 26.62
C PHE A 14 14.33 4.06 26.96
N GLY A 15 14.49 2.85 26.40
CA GLY A 15 13.53 1.76 26.60
C GLY A 15 12.19 1.92 25.84
N GLY A 16 12.07 2.86 24.89
CA GLY A 16 10.83 3.08 24.13
C GLY A 16 10.31 1.81 23.46
N PHE A 17 11.16 1.13 22.68
CA PHE A 17 10.79 -0.15 22.05
C PHE A 17 10.83 -1.34 23.02
N SER A 18 11.69 -1.30 24.04
CA SER A 18 11.72 -2.34 25.07
C SER A 18 10.36 -2.46 25.79
N GLY A 19 9.67 -1.34 26.02
CA GLY A 19 8.31 -1.34 26.58
C GLY A 19 7.25 -1.99 25.68
N LEU A 20 7.49 -2.13 24.37
CA LEU A 20 6.58 -2.82 23.44
C LEU A 20 6.64 -4.34 23.60
N LEU A 21 7.79 -4.89 24.00
CA LEU A 21 7.97 -6.33 24.24
C LEU A 21 7.10 -6.86 25.40
N LEU A 22 6.54 -5.99 26.24
CA LEU A 22 5.65 -6.38 27.34
C LEU A 22 4.17 -6.46 26.92
N ARG A 23 3.83 -6.14 25.67
CA ARG A 23 2.45 -6.19 25.18
C ARG A 23 2.07 -7.60 24.73
N TRP A 24 0.83 -8.01 25.03
CA TRP A 24 0.29 -9.31 24.61
C TRP A 24 -0.57 -9.26 23.33
N ARG A 25 -1.48 -8.28 23.22
CA ARG A 25 -2.39 -8.13 22.08
C ARG A 25 -1.63 -7.73 20.82
N GLY A 26 -1.87 -8.42 19.70
CA GLY A 26 -1.13 -8.22 18.45
C GLY A 26 0.38 -8.50 18.58
N SER A 27 0.79 -9.28 19.59
CA SER A 27 2.21 -9.52 19.85
C SER A 27 2.71 -10.79 19.17
N ILE A 28 4.02 -10.83 18.94
CA ILE A 28 4.74 -12.02 18.48
C ILE A 28 4.50 -13.24 19.38
N TYR A 29 4.33 -13.04 20.69
CA TYR A 29 4.10 -14.12 21.65
C TYR A 29 2.74 -14.79 21.43
N LYS A 30 1.70 -13.98 21.19
CA LYS A 30 0.35 -14.49 20.90
C LYS A 30 0.29 -15.26 19.57
N LEU A 31 1.13 -14.87 18.60
CA LEU A 31 1.19 -15.56 17.29
C LEU A 31 2.03 -16.84 17.31
N LEU A 32 3.07 -16.92 18.15
CA LEU A 32 4.03 -18.03 18.14
C LEU A 32 3.85 -19.06 19.26
N TYR A 33 3.07 -18.80 20.31
CA TYR A 33 3.12 -19.65 21.52
C TYR A 33 2.83 -21.14 21.24
N LYS A 34 1.98 -21.46 20.27
CA LYS A 34 1.64 -22.85 19.91
C LYS A 34 2.82 -23.55 19.23
N GLU A 35 3.38 -22.92 18.21
CA GLU A 35 4.52 -23.43 17.45
C GLU A 35 5.78 -23.49 18.32
N PHE A 36 5.97 -22.50 19.19
CA PHE A 36 7.06 -22.46 20.16
C PHE A 36 6.95 -23.62 21.17
N LEU A 37 5.75 -23.86 21.71
CA LEU A 37 5.51 -24.98 22.62
C LEU A 37 5.76 -26.33 21.92
N LEU A 38 5.28 -26.48 20.68
CA LEU A 38 5.54 -27.69 19.88
C LEU A 38 7.04 -27.90 19.66
N PHE A 39 7.76 -26.86 19.25
CA PHE A 39 9.21 -26.92 19.04
C PHE A 39 9.94 -27.30 20.33
N ALA A 40 9.58 -26.68 21.46
CA ALA A 40 10.18 -26.95 22.76
C ALA A 40 9.92 -28.39 23.23
N VAL A 41 8.69 -28.89 23.06
CA VAL A 41 8.33 -30.28 23.41
C VAL A 41 9.10 -31.27 22.55
N LEU A 42 9.14 -31.08 21.23
CA LEU A 42 9.88 -31.96 20.33
C LEU A 42 11.39 -31.95 20.63
N TYR A 43 11.95 -30.78 20.92
CA TYR A 43 13.37 -30.66 21.30
C TYR A 43 13.66 -31.41 22.59
N ALA A 44 12.80 -31.23 23.61
CA ALA A 44 12.93 -31.91 24.89
C ALA A 44 12.81 -33.43 24.74
N LEU A 45 11.86 -33.93 23.95
CA LEU A 45 11.71 -35.36 23.67
C LEU A 45 12.95 -35.96 23.03
N LEU A 46 13.55 -35.28 22.04
CA LEU A 46 14.80 -35.73 21.42
C LEU A 46 15.98 -35.70 22.41
N SER A 47 16.08 -34.66 23.24
CA SER A 47 17.12 -34.56 24.26
C SER A 47 17.00 -35.67 25.31
N ILE A 48 15.79 -35.96 25.79
CA ILE A 48 15.51 -37.06 26.72
C ILE A 48 15.84 -38.41 26.07
N THR A 49 15.47 -38.59 24.81
CA THR A 49 15.77 -39.82 24.06
C THR A 49 17.27 -40.04 23.95
N TYR A 50 18.02 -39.00 23.59
CA TYR A 50 19.48 -39.05 23.51
C TYR A 50 20.14 -39.40 24.86
N ARG A 51 19.68 -38.79 25.96
CA ARG A 51 20.28 -38.95 27.29
C ARG A 51 19.90 -40.23 28.02
N LEU A 52 18.66 -40.69 27.91
CA LEU A 52 18.11 -41.77 28.73
C LEU A 52 17.85 -43.07 27.96
N LEU A 53 17.53 -43.01 26.66
CA LEU A 53 17.12 -44.18 25.89
C LEU A 53 18.21 -44.73 24.96
N LEU A 54 19.04 -43.87 24.37
CA LEU A 54 20.06 -44.32 23.41
C LEU A 54 21.24 -45.02 24.10
N THR A 55 21.67 -46.14 23.51
CA THR A 55 22.90 -46.86 23.87
C THR A 55 24.16 -46.07 23.46
N PRO A 56 25.35 -46.37 24.02
CA PRO A 56 26.58 -45.63 23.70
C PRO A 56 26.93 -45.60 22.20
N GLU A 57 26.75 -46.72 21.49
CA GLU A 57 26.99 -46.76 20.04
C GLU A 57 25.98 -45.90 19.27
N GLN A 58 24.70 -45.94 19.66
CA GLN A 58 23.67 -45.11 19.03
C GLN A 58 23.85 -43.62 19.30
N ARG A 59 24.38 -43.23 20.48
CA ARG A 59 24.71 -41.84 20.80
C ARG A 59 25.81 -41.31 19.88
N HIS A 60 26.81 -42.13 19.56
CA HIS A 60 27.87 -41.75 18.63
C HIS A 60 27.30 -41.47 17.23
N VAL A 61 26.39 -42.33 16.74
CA VAL A 61 25.72 -42.11 15.45
C VAL A 61 24.83 -40.87 15.50
N TYR A 62 24.06 -40.68 16.58
CA TYR A 62 23.23 -39.49 16.77
C TYR A 62 24.06 -38.20 16.73
N ALA A 63 25.25 -38.21 17.33
CA ALA A 63 26.19 -37.10 17.31
C ALA A 63 26.64 -36.73 15.90
N GLN A 64 26.94 -37.73 15.07
CA GLN A 64 27.30 -37.51 13.68
C GLN A 64 26.12 -36.90 12.89
N VAL A 65 24.90 -37.41 13.10
CA VAL A 65 23.68 -36.88 12.47
C VAL A 65 23.40 -35.44 12.91
N ALA A 66 23.51 -35.15 14.21
CA ALA A 66 23.33 -33.79 14.72
C ALA A 66 24.34 -32.81 14.09
N ARG A 67 25.62 -33.18 14.00
CA ARG A 67 26.64 -32.34 13.34
C ARG A 67 26.35 -32.15 11.86
N TYR A 68 25.89 -33.18 11.16
CA TYR A 68 25.45 -33.08 9.77
C TYR A 68 24.29 -32.08 9.63
N CYS A 69 23.22 -32.26 10.42
CA CYS A 69 22.06 -31.38 10.41
C CYS A 69 22.42 -29.93 10.74
N ASN A 70 23.35 -29.71 11.69
CA ASN A 70 23.81 -28.38 12.05
C ASN A 70 24.51 -27.68 10.86
N ARG A 71 25.44 -28.38 10.19
CA ARG A 71 26.09 -27.86 8.98
C ARG A 71 25.10 -27.59 7.85
N SER A 72 24.11 -28.46 7.67
CA SER A 72 23.07 -28.29 6.65
C SER A 72 22.13 -27.12 6.95
N ALA A 73 21.83 -26.84 8.22
CA ALA A 73 20.98 -25.71 8.61
C ALA A 73 21.64 -24.37 8.25
N ASP A 74 22.96 -24.24 8.42
CA ASP A 74 23.72 -23.02 8.12
C ASP A 74 23.79 -22.70 6.61
N LEU A 75 23.51 -23.69 5.73
CA LEU A 75 23.45 -23.49 4.28
C LEU A 75 22.18 -22.78 3.80
N ILE A 76 21.14 -22.68 4.64
CA ILE A 76 19.85 -22.10 4.26
C ILE A 76 19.89 -20.58 4.48
N PRO A 77 19.85 -19.73 3.42
CA PRO A 77 19.93 -18.28 3.56
C PRO A 77 18.56 -17.68 3.93
N LEU A 78 18.07 -17.97 5.14
CA LEU A 78 16.74 -17.57 5.61
C LEU A 78 16.49 -16.06 5.53
N SER A 79 17.47 -15.25 5.95
CA SER A 79 17.32 -13.80 6.01
C SER A 79 17.04 -13.18 4.64
N PHE A 80 17.62 -13.73 3.57
CA PHE A 80 17.40 -13.25 2.21
C PHE A 80 15.97 -13.57 1.76
N VAL A 81 15.59 -14.85 1.84
CA VAL A 81 14.28 -15.34 1.37
C VAL A 81 13.13 -14.68 2.14
N LEU A 82 13.25 -14.59 3.47
CA LEU A 82 12.25 -13.91 4.31
C LEU A 82 12.21 -12.41 4.05
N GLY A 83 13.37 -11.75 3.88
CA GLY A 83 13.43 -10.31 3.64
C GLY A 83 12.65 -9.89 2.39
N PHE A 84 12.88 -10.55 1.25
CA PHE A 84 12.16 -10.24 0.01
C PHE A 84 10.67 -10.56 0.12
N TYR A 85 10.32 -11.72 0.71
CA TYR A 85 8.93 -12.12 0.84
C TYR A 85 8.14 -11.19 1.75
N VAL A 86 8.64 -10.91 2.96
CA VAL A 86 7.97 -10.04 3.92
C VAL A 86 7.84 -8.62 3.37
N THR A 87 8.86 -8.09 2.70
CA THR A 87 8.77 -6.77 2.04
C THR A 87 7.65 -6.73 0.99
N LEU A 88 7.51 -7.77 0.17
CA LEU A 88 6.41 -7.87 -0.79
C LEU A 88 5.05 -7.87 -0.09
N VAL A 89 4.91 -8.62 1.01
CA VAL A 89 3.65 -8.70 1.77
C VAL A 89 3.31 -7.35 2.42
N VAL A 90 4.28 -6.67 3.05
CA VAL A 90 4.10 -5.34 3.66
C VAL A 90 3.67 -4.30 2.61
N ASN A 91 4.29 -4.30 1.43
CA ASN A 91 3.91 -3.38 0.36
C ASN A 91 2.46 -3.61 -0.10
N ARG A 92 2.05 -4.87 -0.25
CA ARG A 92 0.66 -5.24 -0.59
C ARG A 92 -0.31 -4.88 0.52
N TRP A 93 0.06 -5.11 1.77
CA TRP A 93 -0.75 -4.74 2.95
C TRP A 93 -1.06 -3.25 2.98
N TRP A 94 -0.04 -2.39 2.79
CA TRP A 94 -0.24 -0.94 2.77
C TRP A 94 -1.04 -0.47 1.54
N ALA A 95 -0.79 -1.08 0.38
CA ALA A 95 -1.55 -0.80 -0.83
C ALA A 95 -3.04 -1.19 -0.70
N GLN A 96 -3.35 -2.27 0.02
CA GLN A 96 -4.73 -2.65 0.35
C GLN A 96 -5.39 -1.62 1.28
N TYR A 97 -4.70 -1.19 2.34
CA TYR A 97 -5.20 -0.15 3.26
C TYR A 97 -5.57 1.16 2.51
N THR A 98 -4.66 1.63 1.66
CA THR A 98 -4.87 2.87 0.87
C THR A 98 -5.93 2.73 -0.24
N SER A 99 -6.27 1.48 -0.60
CA SER A 99 -7.35 1.14 -1.54
C SER A 99 -8.72 1.04 -0.87
N ILE A 100 -8.83 1.19 0.46
CA ILE A 100 -10.15 1.24 1.11
C ILE A 100 -10.93 2.46 0.61
N PRO A 101 -12.15 2.28 0.07
CA PRO A 101 -12.92 3.37 -0.50
C PRO A 101 -13.55 4.23 0.62
N LEU A 102 -13.10 5.48 0.74
CA LEU A 102 -13.60 6.46 1.71
C LEU A 102 -14.44 7.53 0.97
N PRO A 103 -15.65 7.87 1.47
CA PRO A 103 -16.57 8.77 0.76
C PRO A 103 -16.19 10.25 0.86
N ASP A 104 -15.17 10.61 1.64
CA ASP A 104 -14.86 11.99 2.05
C ASP A 104 -14.69 12.98 0.88
N GLN A 105 -13.99 12.58 -0.17
CA GLN A 105 -13.84 13.43 -1.36
C GLN A 105 -15.17 13.55 -2.12
N LEU A 106 -15.87 12.42 -2.28
CA LEU A 106 -17.12 12.35 -3.03
C LEU A 106 -18.25 13.10 -2.32
N MET A 107 -18.36 13.02 -0.99
CA MET A 107 -19.40 13.70 -0.21
C MET A 107 -19.25 15.23 -0.27
N CYS A 108 -18.00 15.74 -0.28
CA CYS A 108 -17.75 17.17 -0.47
C CYS A 108 -18.22 17.65 -1.85
N VAL A 109 -17.93 16.89 -2.91
CA VAL A 109 -18.38 17.24 -4.26
C VAL A 109 -19.90 17.12 -4.39
N ILE A 110 -20.54 16.09 -3.81
CA ILE A 110 -22.01 15.96 -3.79
C ILE A 110 -22.63 17.17 -3.08
N SER A 111 -22.14 17.53 -1.89
CA SER A 111 -22.67 18.65 -1.10
C SER A 111 -22.51 19.98 -1.83
N ALA A 112 -21.41 20.18 -2.56
CA ALA A 112 -21.15 21.40 -3.33
C ALA A 112 -21.93 21.47 -4.66
N SER A 113 -22.12 20.36 -5.36
CA SER A 113 -22.62 20.35 -6.75
C SER A 113 -24.12 20.03 -6.89
N VAL A 114 -24.74 19.39 -5.90
CA VAL A 114 -26.14 18.94 -5.99
C VAL A 114 -27.04 19.84 -5.16
N HIS A 115 -27.85 20.66 -5.82
CA HIS A 115 -28.61 21.72 -5.18
C HIS A 115 -30.08 21.38 -4.85
N GLY A 116 -30.61 22.07 -3.84
CA GLY A 116 -32.01 22.00 -3.43
C GLY A 116 -32.16 21.87 -1.92
N LEU A 117 -32.87 22.81 -1.30
CA LEU A 117 -33.25 22.76 0.12
C LEU A 117 -34.55 21.98 0.36
N ASP A 118 -35.29 21.71 -0.70
CA ASP A 118 -36.51 20.93 -0.69
C ASP A 118 -36.23 19.43 -0.47
N GLN A 119 -37.30 18.70 -0.13
CA GLN A 119 -37.23 17.27 0.16
C GLN A 119 -36.62 16.46 -1.00
N HIS A 120 -36.85 16.87 -2.25
CA HIS A 120 -36.28 16.18 -3.41
C HIS A 120 -34.77 16.39 -3.53
N GLY A 121 -34.27 17.61 -3.33
CA GLY A 121 -32.82 17.88 -3.30
C GLY A 121 -32.10 17.10 -2.21
N ARG A 122 -32.69 17.06 -1.00
CA ARG A 122 -32.22 16.22 0.12
C ARG A 122 -32.19 14.74 -0.24
N LEU A 123 -33.27 14.22 -0.82
CA LEU A 123 -33.36 12.82 -1.24
C LEU A 123 -32.27 12.47 -2.25
N LEU A 124 -32.00 13.36 -3.21
CA LEU A 124 -31.03 13.11 -4.27
C LEU A 124 -29.60 13.05 -3.73
N ARG A 125 -29.21 14.00 -2.86
CA ARG A 125 -27.91 14.00 -2.17
C ARG A 125 -27.69 12.75 -1.33
N ARG A 126 -28.67 12.39 -0.49
CA ARG A 126 -28.62 11.18 0.36
C ARG A 126 -28.55 9.90 -0.46
N THR A 127 -29.28 9.82 -1.58
CA THR A 127 -29.29 8.64 -2.45
C THR A 127 -27.96 8.46 -3.18
N LEU A 128 -27.36 9.53 -3.70
CA LEU A 128 -26.04 9.49 -4.34
C LEU A 128 -24.98 8.96 -3.37
N VAL A 129 -24.89 9.54 -2.17
CA VAL A 129 -23.88 9.10 -1.20
C VAL A 129 -24.13 7.67 -0.70
N ARG A 130 -25.42 7.28 -0.56
CA ARG A 130 -25.79 5.91 -0.21
C ARG A 130 -25.40 4.91 -1.29
N TYR A 131 -25.47 5.24 -2.58
CA TYR A 131 -24.98 4.35 -3.64
C TYR A 131 -23.46 4.14 -3.58
N ALA A 132 -22.67 5.17 -3.24
CA ALA A 132 -21.24 5.00 -3.01
C ALA A 132 -20.96 4.09 -1.79
N ASN A 133 -21.67 4.32 -0.68
CA ASN A 133 -21.56 3.47 0.52
C ASN A 133 -22.02 2.02 0.24
N LEU A 134 -23.06 1.85 -0.56
CA LEU A 134 -23.53 0.52 -0.97
C LEU A 134 -22.47 -0.21 -1.81
N ALA A 135 -21.81 0.48 -2.74
CA ALA A 135 -20.71 -0.11 -3.52
C ALA A 135 -19.55 -0.56 -2.62
N SER A 136 -19.17 0.25 -1.63
CA SER A 136 -18.11 -0.12 -0.67
C SER A 136 -18.52 -1.29 0.23
N VAL A 137 -19.75 -1.32 0.74
CA VAL A 137 -20.24 -2.45 1.53
C VAL A 137 -20.25 -3.74 0.69
N LEU A 138 -20.68 -3.68 -0.57
CA LEU A 138 -20.72 -4.85 -1.46
C LEU A 138 -19.34 -5.42 -1.78
N VAL A 139 -18.32 -4.57 -1.97
CA VAL A 139 -16.95 -5.07 -2.15
C VAL A 139 -16.35 -5.54 -0.83
N LEU A 140 -16.54 -4.81 0.27
CA LEU A 140 -16.00 -5.18 1.58
C LEU A 140 -16.58 -6.49 2.11
N ARG A 141 -17.88 -6.77 1.90
CA ARG A 141 -18.46 -8.09 2.22
C ARG A 141 -17.91 -9.23 1.37
N SER A 142 -17.29 -8.92 0.22
CA SER A 142 -16.71 -9.93 -0.67
C SER A 142 -15.28 -10.27 -0.28
N VAL A 143 -14.52 -9.30 0.25
CA VAL A 143 -13.09 -9.46 0.58
C VAL A 143 -12.81 -9.62 2.09
N SER A 144 -13.73 -9.20 2.97
CA SER A 144 -13.56 -9.25 4.42
C SER A 144 -14.50 -10.23 5.08
N THR A 145 -13.93 -11.21 5.79
CA THR A 145 -14.69 -12.23 6.54
C THR A 145 -15.51 -11.59 7.66
N ARG A 146 -14.96 -10.58 8.34
CA ARG A 146 -15.61 -9.81 9.40
C ARG A 146 -16.85 -9.04 8.89
N VAL A 147 -16.79 -8.52 7.66
CA VAL A 147 -17.93 -7.82 7.03
C VAL A 147 -18.94 -8.83 6.49
N LEU A 148 -18.49 -9.94 5.91
CA LEU A 148 -19.39 -11.01 5.45
C LEU A 148 -20.20 -11.60 6.61
N LYS A 149 -19.61 -11.81 7.80
CA LYS A 149 -20.36 -12.26 8.99
C LYS A 149 -21.39 -11.24 9.47
N ARG A 150 -21.14 -9.94 9.24
CA ARG A 150 -22.11 -8.87 9.54
C ARG A 150 -23.23 -8.78 8.49
N PHE A 151 -22.91 -9.00 7.21
CA PHE A 151 -23.86 -8.95 6.10
C PHE A 151 -23.82 -10.23 5.23
N PRO A 152 -24.29 -11.38 5.77
CA PRO A 152 -24.18 -12.65 5.05
C PRO A 152 -25.00 -12.67 3.76
N THR A 153 -26.24 -12.19 3.84
CA THR A 153 -27.18 -12.15 2.71
C THR A 153 -27.44 -10.71 2.28
N MET A 154 -27.98 -10.54 1.07
CA MET A 154 -28.40 -9.22 0.58
C MET A 154 -29.53 -8.62 1.42
N GLU A 155 -30.31 -9.47 2.09
CA GLU A 155 -31.37 -9.07 3.03
C GLU A 155 -30.79 -8.28 4.21
N HIS A 156 -29.67 -8.73 4.78
CA HIS A 156 -28.98 -7.99 5.85
C HIS A 156 -28.47 -6.62 5.38
N VAL A 157 -28.12 -6.48 4.09
CA VAL A 157 -27.72 -5.19 3.50
C VAL A 157 -28.92 -4.25 3.36
N VAL A 158 -30.10 -4.80 3.08
CA VAL A 158 -31.37 -4.06 3.04
C VAL A 158 -31.80 -3.66 4.44
N ASP A 159 -31.83 -4.59 5.39
CA ASP A 159 -32.26 -4.36 6.77
C ASP A 159 -31.36 -3.34 7.48
N ALA A 160 -30.06 -3.31 7.14
CA ALA A 160 -29.12 -2.31 7.62
C ALA A 160 -29.26 -0.93 6.96
N GLY A 161 -30.16 -0.76 5.99
CA GLY A 161 -30.48 0.52 5.37
C GLY A 161 -29.52 0.97 4.26
N PHE A 162 -28.59 0.11 3.81
CA PHE A 162 -27.70 0.44 2.68
C PHE A 162 -28.41 0.32 1.33
N MET A 163 -29.39 -0.57 1.22
CA MET A 163 -30.17 -0.84 0.01
C MET A 163 -31.67 -0.82 0.34
N SER A 164 -32.50 -0.24 -0.52
CA SER A 164 -33.96 -0.36 -0.36
C SER A 164 -34.51 -1.67 -0.95
N GLN A 165 -35.71 -2.09 -0.56
CA GLN A 165 -36.31 -3.31 -1.10
C GLN A 165 -36.55 -3.23 -2.62
N GLU A 166 -36.87 -2.05 -3.14
CA GLU A 166 -37.04 -1.82 -4.58
C GLU A 166 -35.70 -1.85 -5.33
N GLU A 167 -34.63 -1.34 -4.71
CA GLU A 167 -33.28 -1.47 -5.25
C GLU A 167 -32.83 -2.93 -5.26
N ARG A 168 -33.16 -3.72 -4.24
CA ARG A 168 -32.87 -5.16 -4.22
C ARG A 168 -33.55 -5.88 -5.38
N LYS A 169 -34.84 -5.63 -5.64
CA LYS A 169 -35.54 -6.19 -6.80
C LYS A 169 -34.83 -5.84 -8.11
N LYS A 170 -34.43 -4.57 -8.28
CA LYS A 170 -33.64 -4.14 -9.45
C LYS A 170 -32.28 -4.84 -9.51
N PHE A 171 -31.57 -4.94 -8.40
CA PHE A 171 -30.26 -5.57 -8.29
C PHE A 171 -30.31 -7.06 -8.68
N GLU A 172 -31.34 -7.76 -8.25
CA GLU A 172 -31.56 -9.19 -8.55
C GLU A 172 -32.02 -9.41 -9.99
N SER A 173 -32.80 -8.48 -10.56
CA SER A 173 -33.23 -8.54 -11.97
C SER A 173 -32.08 -8.48 -12.99
N LEU A 174 -30.94 -7.92 -12.60
CA LEU A 174 -29.75 -7.83 -13.45
C LEU A 174 -29.06 -9.20 -13.52
N LYS A 175 -29.12 -9.81 -14.70
CA LYS A 175 -28.42 -11.07 -15.02
C LYS A 175 -26.92 -10.82 -15.19
N SER A 176 -26.12 -11.34 -14.27
CA SER A 176 -24.67 -11.35 -14.36
C SER A 176 -24.12 -12.44 -13.44
N ASP A 177 -23.20 -13.25 -13.95
CA ASP A 177 -22.51 -14.29 -13.18
C ASP A 177 -21.37 -13.72 -12.34
N PHE A 178 -20.99 -12.47 -12.58
CA PHE A 178 -19.91 -11.78 -11.88
C PHE A 178 -20.41 -11.04 -10.63
N ASN A 179 -19.47 -10.70 -9.74
CA ASN A 179 -19.78 -9.90 -8.57
C ASN A 179 -20.34 -8.53 -8.96
N LYS A 180 -21.47 -8.15 -8.36
CA LYS A 180 -22.26 -6.96 -8.71
C LYS A 180 -21.95 -5.72 -7.87
N TYR A 181 -20.79 -5.65 -7.20
CA TYR A 181 -20.37 -4.46 -6.42
C TYR A 181 -20.32 -3.16 -7.24
N TRP A 182 -20.18 -3.25 -8.57
CA TRP A 182 -20.13 -2.12 -9.50
C TRP A 182 -21.50 -1.53 -9.84
N VAL A 183 -22.60 -2.26 -9.57
CA VAL A 183 -23.96 -1.84 -9.94
C VAL A 183 -24.36 -0.50 -9.30
N PRO A 184 -24.14 -0.26 -7.99
CA PRO A 184 -24.45 1.03 -7.38
C PRO A 184 -23.67 2.20 -7.98
N CYS A 185 -22.44 1.97 -8.47
CA CYS A 185 -21.67 3.01 -9.16
C CYS A 185 -22.34 3.41 -10.48
N VAL A 186 -22.94 2.46 -11.20
CA VAL A 186 -23.69 2.75 -12.43
C VAL A 186 -25.01 3.48 -12.10
N TRP A 187 -25.70 3.09 -11.03
CA TRP A 187 -26.87 3.82 -10.56
C TRP A 187 -26.54 5.25 -10.14
N PHE A 188 -25.41 5.47 -9.49
CA PHE A 188 -24.89 6.79 -9.17
C PHE A 188 -24.72 7.64 -10.43
N THR A 189 -24.00 7.14 -11.44
CA THR A 189 -23.76 7.87 -12.69
C THR A 189 -25.07 8.28 -13.36
N ASN A 190 -26.04 7.35 -13.44
CA ASN A 190 -27.34 7.64 -14.05
C ASN A 190 -28.16 8.66 -13.23
N LEU A 191 -28.13 8.56 -11.91
CA LEU A 191 -28.81 9.51 -11.03
C LEU A 191 -28.18 10.90 -11.11
N ALA A 192 -26.85 11.00 -11.19
CA ALA A 192 -26.14 12.26 -11.40
C ALA A 192 -26.50 12.89 -12.75
N ALA A 193 -26.54 12.08 -13.82
CA ALA A 193 -26.97 12.56 -15.14
C ALA A 193 -28.44 13.02 -15.14
N GLN A 194 -29.32 12.33 -14.42
CA GLN A 194 -30.71 12.78 -14.23
C GLN A 194 -30.78 14.09 -13.45
N ALA A 195 -30.06 14.21 -12.34
CA ALA A 195 -30.00 15.44 -11.54
C ALA A 195 -29.51 16.64 -12.35
N ARG A 196 -28.62 16.43 -13.32
CA ARG A 196 -28.17 17.46 -14.26
C ARG A 196 -29.28 17.87 -15.24
N ARG A 197 -30.04 16.91 -15.78
CA ARG A 197 -31.21 17.20 -16.64
C ARG A 197 -32.30 17.94 -15.90
N ASP A 198 -32.50 17.58 -14.62
CA ASP A 198 -33.50 18.19 -13.74
C ASP A 198 -33.04 19.55 -13.16
N GLY A 199 -31.88 20.06 -13.60
CA GLY A 199 -31.33 21.36 -13.19
C GLY A 199 -30.81 21.42 -11.74
N ARG A 200 -30.71 20.28 -11.04
CA ARG A 200 -30.16 20.19 -9.67
C ARG A 200 -28.65 20.30 -9.64
N ILE A 201 -27.98 19.88 -10.72
CA ILE A 201 -26.58 20.17 -11.00
C ILE A 201 -26.58 21.27 -12.06
N ARG A 202 -25.96 22.42 -11.77
CA ARG A 202 -26.06 23.61 -12.64
C ARG A 202 -25.25 23.47 -13.91
N ASP A 203 -24.00 23.01 -13.78
CA ASP A 203 -23.01 23.07 -14.85
C ASP A 203 -22.45 21.69 -15.19
N ASP A 204 -22.03 21.50 -16.45
CA ASP A 204 -21.44 20.25 -16.92
C ASP A 204 -20.07 19.97 -16.29
N ILE A 205 -19.35 21.03 -15.90
CA ILE A 205 -18.07 20.92 -15.18
C ILE A 205 -18.30 20.29 -13.80
N ALA A 206 -19.38 20.65 -13.11
CA ALA A 206 -19.72 20.09 -11.81
C ALA A 206 -20.11 18.60 -11.93
N LEU A 207 -20.85 18.24 -12.99
CA LEU A 207 -21.14 16.84 -13.29
C LEU A 207 -19.85 16.06 -13.62
N CYS A 208 -18.95 16.62 -14.41
CA CYS A 208 -17.67 15.99 -14.76
C CYS A 208 -16.85 15.70 -13.49
N LEU A 209 -16.68 16.69 -12.61
CA LEU A 209 -15.97 16.54 -11.34
C LEU A 209 -16.60 15.44 -10.46
N LEU A 210 -17.92 15.40 -10.37
CA LEU A 210 -18.65 14.39 -9.61
C LEU A 210 -18.40 12.97 -10.14
N LEU A 211 -18.38 12.80 -11.47
CA LEU A 211 -18.10 11.51 -12.11
C LEU A 211 -16.61 11.12 -12.03
N GLU A 212 -15.69 12.07 -12.08
CA GLU A 212 -14.26 11.83 -11.87
C GLU A 212 -13.98 11.31 -10.46
N GLU A 213 -14.55 11.94 -9.42
CA GLU A 213 -14.41 11.48 -8.04
C GLU A 213 -15.06 10.10 -7.82
N LEU A 214 -16.22 9.85 -8.43
CA LEU A 214 -16.82 8.51 -8.41
C LEU A 214 -15.91 7.47 -9.07
N ASN A 215 -15.26 7.80 -10.19
CA ASN A 215 -14.35 6.87 -10.86
C ASN A 215 -13.11 6.55 -10.03
N LYS A 216 -12.55 7.54 -9.32
CA LYS A 216 -11.47 7.32 -8.34
C LYS A 216 -11.94 6.39 -7.20
N TYR A 217 -13.14 6.62 -6.69
CA TYR A 217 -13.76 5.78 -5.66
C TYR A 217 -14.00 4.34 -6.15
N ARG A 218 -14.54 4.17 -7.37
CA ARG A 218 -14.75 2.86 -8.01
C ARG A 218 -13.43 2.14 -8.27
N ALA A 219 -12.37 2.85 -8.67
CA ALA A 219 -11.05 2.28 -8.86
C ALA A 219 -10.51 1.68 -7.56
N LYS A 220 -10.67 2.36 -6.42
CA LYS A 220 -10.36 1.83 -5.08
C LYS A 220 -11.11 0.52 -4.78
N CYS A 221 -12.43 0.48 -5.03
CA CYS A 221 -13.22 -0.74 -4.89
C CYS A 221 -12.67 -1.88 -5.77
N SER A 222 -12.34 -1.58 -7.03
CA SER A 222 -11.76 -2.57 -7.95
C SER A 222 -10.40 -3.08 -7.49
N MET A 223 -9.55 -2.22 -6.94
CA MET A 223 -8.24 -2.60 -6.44
C MET A 223 -8.34 -3.56 -5.25
N LEU A 224 -9.30 -3.37 -4.34
CA LEU A 224 -9.57 -4.35 -3.28
C LEU A 224 -9.93 -5.72 -3.84
N PHE A 225 -10.83 -5.74 -4.83
CA PHE A 225 -11.22 -6.99 -5.50
C PHE A 225 -10.04 -7.67 -6.22
N HIS A 226 -9.15 -6.89 -6.83
CA HIS A 226 -7.94 -7.44 -7.48
C HIS A 226 -6.93 -8.01 -6.47
N TYR A 227 -6.76 -7.38 -5.30
CA TYR A 227 -5.87 -7.92 -4.26
C TYR A 227 -6.37 -9.22 -3.65
N ASP A 228 -7.69 -9.34 -3.51
CA ASP A 228 -8.37 -10.56 -3.05
C ASP A 228 -8.27 -11.68 -4.11
N TRP A 229 -8.56 -11.36 -5.37
CA TRP A 229 -8.48 -12.35 -6.46
C TRP A 229 -7.05 -12.79 -6.77
N ILE A 230 -6.11 -11.84 -6.84
CA ILE A 230 -4.70 -12.09 -7.19
C ILE A 230 -3.85 -12.05 -5.91
N SER A 231 -3.84 -13.19 -5.23
CA SER A 231 -2.96 -13.46 -4.10
C SER A 231 -1.48 -13.55 -4.51
N ILE A 232 -0.57 -13.51 -3.53
CA ILE A 232 0.85 -13.82 -3.78
C ILE A 232 0.92 -15.27 -4.32
N PRO A 233 1.72 -15.53 -5.38
CA PRO A 233 1.82 -16.87 -5.97
C PRO A 233 2.07 -17.93 -4.90
N LEU A 234 1.23 -18.96 -4.88
CA LEU A 234 1.26 -20.01 -3.86
C LEU A 234 2.66 -20.64 -3.73
N VAL A 235 3.32 -20.89 -4.87
CA VAL A 235 4.69 -21.43 -4.91
C VAL A 235 5.68 -20.56 -4.13
N TYR A 236 5.52 -19.24 -4.13
CA TYR A 236 6.44 -18.37 -3.41
C TYR A 236 6.23 -18.50 -1.89
N THR A 237 4.98 -18.48 -1.44
CA THR A 237 4.62 -18.75 -0.03
C THR A 237 5.12 -20.13 0.41
N GLN A 238 4.98 -21.15 -0.43
CA GLN A 238 5.46 -22.51 -0.16
C GLN A 238 6.98 -22.57 -0.03
N VAL A 239 7.74 -21.96 -0.95
CA VAL A 239 9.21 -21.94 -0.90
C VAL A 239 9.72 -21.30 0.39
N VAL A 240 9.15 -20.17 0.79
CA VAL A 240 9.53 -19.48 2.03
C VAL A 240 9.22 -20.34 3.26
N THR A 241 8.03 -20.95 3.28
CA THR A 241 7.60 -21.84 4.38
C THR A 241 8.50 -23.07 4.49
N ILE A 242 8.81 -23.72 3.35
CA ILE A 242 9.72 -24.87 3.29
C ILE A 242 11.11 -24.48 3.80
N ALA A 243 11.65 -23.34 3.39
CA ALA A 243 12.96 -22.88 3.84
C ALA A 243 13.00 -22.72 5.37
N VAL A 244 12.02 -22.02 5.95
CA VAL A 244 11.94 -21.79 7.40
C VAL A 244 11.73 -23.10 8.16
N TYR A 245 10.80 -23.95 7.72
CA TYR A 245 10.48 -25.19 8.41
C TYR A 245 11.61 -26.22 8.28
N SER A 246 12.28 -26.29 7.14
CA SER A 246 13.46 -27.16 6.96
C SER A 246 14.61 -26.71 7.85
N PHE A 247 14.85 -25.40 7.97
CA PHE A 247 15.84 -24.87 8.90
C PHE A 247 15.55 -25.28 10.35
N PHE A 248 14.30 -25.15 10.82
CA PHE A 248 13.94 -25.54 12.17
C PHE A 248 13.91 -27.06 12.38
N ALA A 249 13.52 -27.84 11.38
CA ALA A 249 13.58 -29.29 11.43
C ALA A 249 15.04 -29.80 11.55
N LEU A 250 15.96 -29.22 10.76
CA LEU A 250 17.39 -29.51 10.88
C LEU A 250 17.95 -29.01 12.22
N SER A 251 17.56 -27.83 12.66
CA SER A 251 18.01 -27.27 13.95
C SER A 251 17.52 -28.07 15.15
N LEU A 252 16.34 -28.69 15.06
CA LEU A 252 15.77 -29.52 16.11
C LEU A 252 16.68 -30.71 16.48
N VAL A 253 17.35 -31.27 15.48
CA VAL A 253 18.33 -32.36 15.64
C VAL A 253 19.74 -31.81 15.80
N GLY A 254 20.12 -30.82 15.00
CA GLY A 254 21.50 -30.34 14.92
C GLY A 254 21.95 -29.44 16.07
N ARG A 255 21.00 -28.80 16.77
CA ARG A 255 21.29 -27.94 17.94
C ARG A 255 21.05 -28.66 19.27
N GLN A 256 21.05 -30.00 19.25
CA GLN A 256 21.04 -30.81 20.47
C GLN A 256 22.41 -30.76 21.14
N PHE A 257 22.44 -30.76 22.47
CA PHE A 257 23.68 -30.86 23.23
C PHE A 257 24.17 -32.30 23.19
N VAL A 258 25.18 -32.55 22.36
CA VAL A 258 25.75 -33.88 22.12
C VAL A 258 27.20 -33.93 22.59
N GLU A 259 27.69 -35.12 22.93
CA GLU A 259 29.06 -35.32 23.39
C GLU A 259 30.10 -34.80 22.37
N PRO A 260 31.15 -34.13 22.83
CA PRO A 260 32.23 -33.65 21.98
C PRO A 260 32.95 -34.83 21.30
N GLU A 261 33.58 -34.58 20.15
CA GLU A 261 34.28 -35.63 19.41
C GLU A 261 35.40 -36.24 20.26
N ALA A 262 35.28 -37.54 20.56
CA ALA A 262 36.36 -38.36 21.09
C ALA A 262 37.47 -38.49 20.03
N GLY A 263 38.31 -37.46 19.92
CA GLY A 263 39.37 -37.38 18.91
C GLY A 263 39.86 -35.98 18.58
N ALA A 264 39.14 -34.91 18.96
CA ALA A 264 39.73 -33.58 18.98
C ALA A 264 40.73 -33.56 20.14
N ALA A 265 42.00 -33.79 19.83
CA ALA A 265 43.11 -33.55 20.74
C ALA A 265 42.85 -32.25 21.48
N LYS A 266 42.99 -32.30 22.82
CA LYS A 266 43.14 -31.12 23.67
C LYS A 266 43.88 -30.06 22.84
N PRO A 267 43.27 -28.90 22.52
CA PRO A 267 44.03 -27.81 21.95
C PRO A 267 45.18 -27.58 22.94
N GLN A 268 46.39 -27.80 22.46
CA GLN A 268 47.61 -27.46 23.16
C GLN A 268 47.42 -26.06 23.75
N GLU A 269 47.59 -25.97 25.07
CA GLU A 269 47.54 -24.78 25.92
C GLU A 269 47.50 -23.46 25.12
N SER A 270 46.30 -22.99 24.79
CA SER A 270 46.10 -21.57 24.56
C SER A 270 45.89 -20.97 25.94
N LEU A 271 46.82 -20.09 26.31
CA LEU A 271 46.90 -19.36 27.56
C LEU A 271 45.73 -18.37 27.68
N GLU A 272 44.50 -18.85 27.87
CA GLU A 272 43.33 -18.06 28.27
C GLU A 272 42.36 -19.00 29.02
N PRO A 273 42.09 -18.79 30.33
CA PRO A 273 41.22 -19.67 31.11
C PRO A 273 39.76 -19.30 30.84
N GLY A 274 39.16 -19.92 29.83
CA GLY A 274 37.73 -19.81 29.59
C GLY A 274 37.22 -21.03 28.82
N PRO A 275 36.15 -21.70 29.28
CA PRO A 275 35.54 -22.77 28.50
C PRO A 275 35.06 -22.20 27.16
N VAL A 276 35.44 -22.85 26.05
CA VAL A 276 34.88 -22.54 24.73
C VAL A 276 33.37 -22.74 24.84
N LEU A 277 32.59 -21.69 24.55
CA LEU A 277 31.13 -21.64 24.75
C LEU A 277 30.35 -22.78 24.08
N GLY A 278 30.99 -23.55 23.17
CA GLY A 278 30.43 -24.72 22.49
C GLY A 278 30.36 -26.00 23.31
N ASP A 279 31.08 -26.09 24.44
CA ASP A 279 31.15 -27.30 25.27
C ASP A 279 30.21 -27.24 26.50
N LEU A 280 29.43 -26.17 26.65
CA LEU A 280 28.54 -25.99 27.78
C LEU A 280 27.15 -26.58 27.49
N ASP A 281 26.85 -27.72 28.12
CA ASP A 281 25.51 -28.30 28.09
C ASP A 281 24.55 -27.53 28.99
N MET A 282 23.79 -26.61 28.40
CA MET A 282 22.82 -25.79 29.13
C MET A 282 21.45 -26.45 29.28
N TYR A 283 21.24 -27.67 28.76
CA TYR A 283 19.95 -28.39 28.63
C TYR A 283 18.88 -27.67 27.77
N VAL A 284 18.79 -26.34 27.87
CA VAL A 284 17.86 -25.47 27.13
C VAL A 284 18.65 -24.69 26.08
N PRO A 285 18.28 -24.80 24.79
CA PRO A 285 19.02 -24.16 23.71
C PRO A 285 18.59 -22.69 23.53
N LEU A 286 18.93 -21.83 24.51
CA LEU A 286 18.49 -20.43 24.57
C LEU A 286 18.71 -19.66 23.26
N THR A 287 19.88 -19.82 22.62
CA THR A 287 20.21 -19.17 21.35
C THR A 287 19.32 -19.64 20.20
N THR A 288 18.99 -20.94 20.16
CA THR A 288 18.10 -21.51 19.14
C THR A 288 16.65 -21.08 19.38
N LEU A 289 16.21 -20.98 20.63
CA LEU A 289 14.90 -20.44 20.97
C LEU A 289 14.78 -18.96 20.57
N LEU A 290 15.83 -18.16 20.74
CA LEU A 290 15.85 -16.77 20.28
C LEU A 290 15.82 -16.68 18.74
N GLN A 291 16.59 -17.52 18.04
CA GLN A 291 16.52 -17.65 16.58
C GLN A 291 15.12 -18.07 16.10
N PHE A 292 14.43 -18.91 16.88
CA PHE A 292 13.04 -19.28 16.64
C PHE A 292 12.13 -18.06 16.67
N PHE A 293 12.19 -17.25 17.74
CA PHE A 293 11.44 -16.00 17.80
C PHE A 293 11.75 -15.07 16.62
N PHE A 294 13.02 -14.96 16.22
CA PHE A 294 13.38 -14.10 15.10
C PHE A 294 12.81 -14.60 13.76
N TYR A 295 13.14 -15.81 13.32
CA TYR A 295 12.76 -16.28 11.98
C TYR A 295 11.31 -16.74 11.88
N ALA A 296 10.80 -17.49 12.87
CA ALA A 296 9.39 -17.89 12.88
C ALA A 296 8.50 -16.67 13.12
N GLY A 297 8.92 -15.74 13.98
CA GLY A 297 8.22 -14.47 14.18
C GLY A 297 8.18 -13.62 12.93
N TRP A 298 9.29 -13.52 12.20
CA TRP A 298 9.32 -12.79 10.93
C TRP A 298 8.42 -13.41 9.86
N LEU A 299 8.34 -14.75 9.80
CA LEU A 299 7.34 -15.44 8.98
C LEU A 299 5.91 -15.15 9.45
N LYS A 300 5.66 -15.14 10.76
CA LYS A 300 4.34 -14.81 11.33
C LYS A 300 3.89 -13.39 11.02
N VAL A 301 4.82 -12.43 10.91
CA VAL A 301 4.48 -11.09 10.42
C VAL A 301 3.83 -11.21 9.05
N ALA A 302 4.47 -11.89 8.09
CA ALA A 302 3.89 -12.09 6.76
C ALA A 302 2.57 -12.88 6.81
N GLU A 303 2.47 -13.93 7.63
CA GLU A 303 1.25 -14.73 7.79
C GLU A 303 0.06 -13.89 8.28
N GLN A 304 0.29 -12.96 9.22
CA GLN A 304 -0.76 -12.07 9.74
C GLN A 304 -1.21 -11.05 8.69
N ILE A 305 -0.29 -10.40 7.98
CA ILE A 305 -0.63 -9.30 7.06
C ILE A 305 -0.89 -9.73 5.61
N ILE A 306 -0.79 -11.03 5.28
CA ILE A 306 -1.08 -11.54 3.93
C ILE A 306 -2.55 -11.32 3.55
N ASN A 307 -3.47 -11.43 4.52
CA ASN A 307 -4.88 -11.11 4.38
C ASN A 307 -5.34 -10.20 5.53
N PRO A 308 -5.21 -8.87 5.39
CA PRO A 308 -5.55 -7.93 6.46
C PRO A 308 -7.05 -7.67 6.63
N PHE A 309 -7.91 -8.41 5.92
CA PHE A 309 -9.36 -8.30 5.98
C PHE A 309 -10.01 -9.42 6.81
N GLY A 310 -9.20 -10.15 7.57
CA GLY A 310 -9.60 -11.22 8.45
C GLY A 310 -10.15 -10.76 9.81
N GLU A 311 -9.80 -11.52 10.84
CA GLU A 311 -10.24 -11.32 12.22
C GLU A 311 -9.09 -11.24 13.24
N ASP A 312 -7.84 -11.17 12.77
CA ASP A 312 -6.68 -11.03 13.64
C ASP A 312 -6.68 -9.68 14.37
N ASP A 313 -5.91 -9.60 15.46
CA ASP A 313 -5.85 -8.42 16.34
C ASP A 313 -5.46 -7.13 15.58
N ASP A 314 -4.61 -7.25 14.54
CA ASP A 314 -4.10 -6.15 13.72
C ASP A 314 -4.72 -6.04 12.32
N ASP A 315 -5.74 -6.84 12.03
CA ASP A 315 -6.50 -6.68 10.79
C ASP A 315 -7.29 -5.38 10.78
N PHE A 316 -7.65 -4.90 9.58
CA PHE A 316 -8.35 -3.64 9.40
C PHE A 316 -9.75 -3.66 10.03
N GLU A 317 -10.11 -2.58 10.73
CA GLU A 317 -11.45 -2.38 11.31
C GLU A 317 -12.48 -1.94 10.27
N THR A 318 -12.75 -2.81 9.29
CA THR A 318 -13.66 -2.55 8.17
C THR A 318 -15.09 -2.22 8.60
N ASN A 319 -15.63 -2.90 9.62
CA ASN A 319 -16.98 -2.60 10.13
C ASN A 319 -17.08 -1.19 10.72
N GLN A 320 -16.08 -0.76 11.49
CA GLN A 320 -16.05 0.59 12.06
C GLN A 320 -15.92 1.65 10.96
N LEU A 321 -15.14 1.37 9.91
CA LEU A 321 -15.03 2.24 8.74
C LEU A 321 -16.35 2.35 7.98
N ILE A 322 -17.10 1.25 7.82
CA ILE A 322 -18.44 1.26 7.21
C ILE A 322 -19.39 2.17 8.02
N ASP A 323 -19.41 2.02 9.34
CA ASP A 323 -20.29 2.80 10.22
C ASP A 323 -19.94 4.30 10.18
N ARG A 324 -18.64 4.62 10.30
CA ARG A 324 -18.13 5.98 10.19
C ARG A 324 -18.49 6.59 8.84
N ASN A 325 -18.27 5.85 7.75
CA ASN A 325 -18.52 6.34 6.41
C ASN A 325 -19.99 6.62 6.18
N LEU A 326 -20.88 5.73 6.63
CA LEU A 326 -22.33 5.95 6.55
C LEU A 326 -22.75 7.21 7.32
N GLN A 327 -22.32 7.34 8.57
CA GLN A 327 -22.70 8.46 9.44
C GLN A 327 -22.17 9.80 8.90
N VAL A 328 -20.86 9.91 8.67
CA VAL A 328 -20.22 11.15 8.25
C VAL A 328 -20.75 11.59 6.88
N SER A 329 -20.85 10.66 5.94
CA SER A 329 -21.26 11.01 4.58
C SER A 329 -22.72 11.46 4.48
N LEU A 330 -23.64 10.87 5.26
CA LEU A 330 -25.02 11.32 5.35
C LEU A 330 -25.14 12.69 6.03
N LEU A 331 -24.38 12.92 7.10
CA LEU A 331 -24.35 14.21 7.80
C LEU A 331 -23.85 15.34 6.89
N SER A 332 -22.78 15.08 6.14
CA SER A 332 -22.14 16.08 5.27
C SER A 332 -22.98 16.53 4.08
N VAL A 333 -23.80 15.63 3.52
CA VAL A 333 -24.65 15.96 2.36
C VAL A 333 -26.07 16.37 2.75
N ASP A 334 -26.43 16.29 4.03
CA ASP A 334 -27.77 16.60 4.54
C ASP A 334 -27.72 17.81 5.49
N ASP A 335 -27.40 17.59 6.75
CA ASP A 335 -27.47 18.61 7.81
C ASP A 335 -26.45 19.74 7.61
N MET A 336 -25.33 19.45 6.95
CA MET A 336 -24.29 20.43 6.62
C MET A 336 -24.53 21.14 5.27
N TYR A 337 -25.48 20.69 4.45
CA TYR A 337 -25.70 21.28 3.14
C TYR A 337 -26.20 22.73 3.27
N GLN A 338 -25.39 23.69 2.79
CA GLN A 338 -25.64 25.14 2.87
C GLN A 338 -25.90 25.67 4.29
N ASN A 339 -25.55 24.89 5.32
CA ASN A 339 -25.69 25.26 6.72
C ASN A 339 -24.33 25.70 7.25
N LEU A 340 -23.94 26.93 6.90
CA LEU A 340 -22.65 27.50 7.28
C LEU A 340 -22.80 28.37 8.54
N PRO A 341 -21.77 28.44 9.41
CA PRO A 341 -21.71 29.49 10.42
C PRO A 341 -21.67 30.88 9.76
N PRO A 342 -22.11 31.95 10.45
CA PRO A 342 -22.02 33.32 9.95
C PRO A 342 -20.60 33.69 9.52
N ALA A 343 -20.48 34.41 8.40
CA ALA A 343 -19.19 34.94 7.95
C ALA A 343 -18.79 36.14 8.81
N GLU A 344 -17.78 35.98 9.64
CA GLU A 344 -17.25 37.01 10.52
C GLU A 344 -15.81 37.35 10.13
N LYS A 345 -15.37 38.57 10.47
CA LYS A 345 -13.95 38.92 10.39
C LYS A 345 -13.19 38.08 11.40
N ASP A 346 -12.11 37.45 10.97
CA ASP A 346 -11.26 36.70 11.87
C ASP A 346 -10.51 37.64 12.83
N LEU A 347 -9.89 37.06 13.86
CA LEU A 347 -9.17 37.78 14.91
C LEU A 347 -8.04 38.67 14.36
N TYR A 348 -7.48 38.32 13.20
CA TYR A 348 -6.30 38.96 12.61
C TYR A 348 -6.63 39.82 11.37
N TRP A 349 -7.91 40.11 11.11
CA TRP A 349 -8.38 40.78 9.88
C TRP A 349 -7.65 42.08 9.51
N GLY A 350 -7.14 42.82 10.50
CA GLY A 350 -6.42 44.08 10.32
C GLY A 350 -4.92 44.03 10.65
N GLU A 351 -4.36 42.85 10.90
CA GLU A 351 -2.95 42.68 11.27
C GLU A 351 -2.10 42.24 10.07
N ASP A 352 -1.01 42.98 9.81
CA ASP A 352 -0.06 42.64 8.73
C ASP A 352 0.80 41.41 9.06
N SER A 353 1.00 41.11 10.35
CA SER A 353 1.79 39.96 10.81
C SER A 353 1.00 39.08 11.79
N VAL A 354 0.51 37.94 11.28
CA VAL A 354 -0.27 36.99 12.08
C VAL A 354 0.64 36.11 12.94
N GLN A 355 0.50 36.18 14.26
CA GLN A 355 1.17 35.29 15.20
C GLN A 355 0.18 34.65 16.21
N PRO A 356 -0.21 33.39 15.99
CA PRO A 356 -1.02 32.65 16.95
C PRO A 356 -0.31 32.47 18.30
N PRO A 357 -1.04 32.51 19.43
CA PRO A 357 -0.44 32.34 20.75
C PRO A 357 0.07 30.91 20.97
N TYR A 358 1.18 30.79 21.70
CA TYR A 358 1.74 29.50 22.13
C TYR A 358 1.36 29.22 23.58
N THR A 359 1.16 27.94 23.90
CA THR A 359 1.03 27.51 25.30
C THR A 359 2.41 27.52 25.98
N VAL A 360 2.43 27.55 27.31
CA VAL A 360 3.68 27.50 28.08
C VAL A 360 4.52 26.27 27.71
N ALA A 361 3.88 25.13 27.42
CA ALA A 361 4.56 23.89 27.04
C ALA A 361 5.27 23.97 25.67
N THR A 362 4.81 24.82 24.76
CA THR A 362 5.33 24.93 23.37
C THR A 362 6.07 26.24 23.09
N MET A 363 6.16 27.15 24.07
CA MET A 363 6.82 28.46 23.92
C MET A 363 8.30 28.35 23.50
N ALA A 364 9.01 27.29 23.89
CA ALA A 364 10.39 27.09 23.46
C ALA A 364 10.51 26.89 21.93
N GLU A 365 9.45 26.44 21.26
CA GLU A 365 9.43 26.24 19.81
C GLU A 365 9.25 27.55 19.04
N SER A 366 8.52 28.53 19.60
CA SER A 366 8.33 29.84 18.97
C SER A 366 9.61 30.68 18.90
N LEU A 367 10.61 30.34 19.73
CA LEU A 367 11.92 30.97 19.72
C LEU A 367 12.83 30.45 18.59
N ARG A 368 12.42 29.38 17.89
CA ARG A 368 13.19 28.85 16.76
C ARG A 368 13.04 29.79 15.55
N PRO A 369 14.14 30.13 14.86
CA PRO A 369 14.07 30.98 13.68
C PRO A 369 13.30 30.27 12.56
N SER A 370 12.52 31.04 11.80
CA SER A 370 11.83 30.51 10.62
C SER A 370 12.83 29.92 9.65
N PHE A 371 12.59 28.67 9.23
CA PHE A 371 13.42 28.02 8.22
C PHE A 371 13.22 28.69 6.86
N ARG A 372 14.28 29.34 6.34
CA ARG A 372 14.26 30.06 5.04
C ARG A 372 14.85 29.25 3.88
N GLY A 373 15.26 28.00 4.11
CA GLY A 373 15.98 27.16 3.15
C GLY A 373 17.46 27.02 3.51
N SER A 374 18.07 25.89 3.12
CA SER A 374 19.47 25.57 3.44
C SER A 374 20.49 26.52 2.80
N THR A 375 20.12 27.12 1.67
CA THR A 375 20.97 28.05 0.91
C THR A 375 20.85 29.49 1.38
N PHE A 376 19.99 29.82 2.35
CA PHE A 376 19.77 31.21 2.77
C PHE A 376 21.03 31.90 3.31
N ASN A 377 21.95 31.12 3.90
CA ASN A 377 23.25 31.61 4.37
C ASN A 377 24.39 31.42 3.33
N LEU A 378 24.08 30.90 2.14
CA LEU A 378 25.05 30.75 1.07
C LEU A 378 25.37 32.15 0.53
N ARG A 379 26.51 32.68 0.94
CA ARG A 379 27.11 33.84 0.28
C ARG A 379 27.83 33.32 -0.96
N MET A 380 27.31 33.66 -2.14
CA MET A 380 28.12 33.59 -3.36
C MET A 380 29.32 34.50 -3.10
N SER A 381 30.54 34.01 -3.31
CA SER A 381 31.73 34.85 -3.21
C SER A 381 31.52 36.10 -4.06
N ASP A 382 31.94 37.28 -3.56
CA ASP A 382 31.96 38.53 -4.34
C ASP A 382 32.96 38.48 -5.52
N ASP A 383 33.41 37.28 -5.91
CA ASP A 383 34.20 37.06 -7.11
C ASP A 383 33.31 37.39 -8.31
N PRO A 384 33.65 38.44 -9.09
CA PRO A 384 32.81 38.89 -10.19
C PRO A 384 32.57 37.77 -11.22
N GLU A 385 33.49 36.81 -11.34
CA GLU A 385 33.37 35.65 -12.24
C GLU A 385 32.23 34.67 -11.88
N GLN A 386 31.86 34.53 -10.59
CA GLN A 386 30.80 33.61 -10.15
C GLN A 386 29.39 34.23 -10.21
N SER A 387 29.31 35.56 -10.32
CA SER A 387 28.07 36.34 -10.40
C SER A 387 27.66 36.72 -11.83
N LEU A 388 28.50 36.42 -12.83
CA LEU A 388 28.21 36.67 -14.24
C LEU A 388 27.04 35.81 -14.71
N GLN A 389 25.97 36.46 -15.17
CA GLN A 389 24.91 35.79 -15.90
C GLN A 389 25.46 35.42 -17.29
N VAL A 390 25.75 34.15 -17.51
CA VAL A 390 26.13 33.66 -18.84
C VAL A 390 24.87 33.55 -19.69
N GLU A 391 24.80 34.35 -20.75
CA GLU A 391 23.77 34.22 -21.78
C GLU A 391 23.99 32.88 -22.48
N VAL A 392 23.03 31.95 -22.38
CA VAL A 392 23.08 30.69 -23.14
C VAL A 392 22.84 31.05 -24.61
N ALA A 393 23.92 31.28 -25.35
CA ALA A 393 23.85 31.60 -26.77
C ALA A 393 23.12 30.47 -27.53
N PRO A 394 22.11 30.80 -28.36
CA PRO A 394 21.45 29.81 -29.18
C PRO A 394 22.39 29.41 -30.33
N GLY A 395 23.05 28.28 -30.17
CA GLY A 395 23.62 27.51 -31.28
C GLY A 395 25.06 27.84 -31.65
N LEU A 396 25.99 27.03 -31.15
CA LEU A 396 27.08 26.55 -31.98
C LEU A 396 27.29 25.07 -31.69
N ALA A 397 27.05 24.26 -32.71
CA ALA A 397 27.34 22.84 -32.67
C ALA A 397 28.86 22.60 -32.63
N ARG A 398 29.25 21.64 -31.78
CA ARG A 398 30.43 20.74 -31.85
C ARG A 398 31.80 21.27 -31.40
N PRO A 399 32.77 20.38 -31.05
CA PRO A 399 32.74 18.91 -31.01
C PRO A 399 32.99 18.32 -29.60
N VAL A 400 32.52 17.10 -29.36
CA VAL A 400 32.89 16.29 -28.19
C VAL A 400 34.35 15.84 -28.37
N PRO A 401 35.30 16.20 -27.48
CA PRO A 401 36.56 15.50 -27.39
C PRO A 401 36.37 14.30 -26.46
N ALA A 402 36.51 13.11 -27.02
CA ALA A 402 36.73 11.91 -26.23
C ALA A 402 38.12 12.00 -25.56
N ALA A 403 38.16 12.18 -24.25
CA ALA A 403 39.29 11.85 -23.37
C ALA A 403 38.78 11.89 -21.93
N GLN A 404 38.34 10.76 -21.37
CA GLN A 404 39.17 9.97 -20.44
C GLN A 404 39.77 10.81 -19.30
N THR A 405 39.11 10.78 -18.13
CA THR A 405 39.84 10.56 -16.89
C THR A 405 39.06 9.64 -15.94
N PRO A 406 39.79 8.79 -15.19
CA PRO A 406 39.28 7.61 -14.52
C PRO A 406 39.07 7.86 -13.02
N LEU A 407 38.55 6.86 -12.30
CA LEU A 407 38.53 6.75 -10.84
C LEU A 407 37.58 7.70 -10.09
N LEU A 408 36.29 7.36 -10.07
CA LEU A 408 35.44 7.38 -8.85
C LEU A 408 34.03 6.79 -9.08
N SER A 409 33.89 5.76 -9.92
CA SER A 409 32.58 5.15 -10.24
C SER A 409 32.38 3.74 -9.66
N ARG A 410 33.08 3.35 -8.59
CA ARG A 410 33.02 1.97 -8.08
C ARG A 410 32.51 1.76 -6.65
N VAL A 411 31.81 2.71 -6.03
CA VAL A 411 31.27 2.49 -4.66
C VAL A 411 29.79 2.85 -4.43
N LEU A 412 29.07 3.51 -5.34
CA LEU A 412 27.64 3.78 -5.11
C LEU A 412 26.79 3.44 -6.33
N GLY A 413 26.55 2.15 -6.51
CA GLY A 413 25.48 1.59 -7.33
C GLY A 413 24.33 1.10 -6.45
N ALA A 414 23.13 1.12 -7.03
CA ALA A 414 21.80 0.84 -6.45
C ALA A 414 21.26 2.01 -5.59
N GLY A 415 20.21 2.74 -5.98
CA GLY A 415 19.08 2.38 -6.82
C GLY A 415 17.82 2.46 -5.96
N ALA A 416 17.27 3.66 -5.81
CA ALA A 416 15.97 3.88 -5.18
C ALA A 416 15.17 4.87 -6.03
N PRO A 417 14.08 4.47 -6.69
CA PRO A 417 13.12 5.41 -7.22
C PRO A 417 12.02 5.66 -6.18
N SER A 418 11.97 6.88 -5.65
CA SER A 418 10.76 7.43 -5.03
C SER A 418 9.83 7.98 -6.13
N PRO A 419 8.52 7.67 -6.14
CA PRO A 419 7.62 8.18 -7.17
C PRO A 419 6.74 9.33 -6.64
N ALA A 420 6.94 10.53 -7.19
CA ALA A 420 6.00 11.66 -7.23
C ALA A 420 6.65 12.72 -8.16
N VAL A 421 6.08 13.34 -9.19
CA VAL A 421 4.73 13.83 -9.48
C VAL A 421 4.64 14.23 -10.96
N SER A 422 3.44 14.13 -11.53
CA SER A 422 2.86 14.93 -12.65
C SER A 422 3.33 14.68 -14.09
N LEU A 423 2.42 14.09 -14.87
CA LEU A 423 2.30 14.36 -16.30
C LEU A 423 0.84 14.73 -16.59
N ARG A 424 0.61 16.03 -16.83
CA ARG A 424 -0.58 16.54 -17.50
C ARG A 424 -0.14 17.16 -18.82
N ASN A 425 -0.80 16.69 -19.88
CA ASN A 425 -0.98 17.28 -21.21
C ASN A 425 0.23 17.29 -22.15
N PHE A 426 0.16 16.44 -23.18
CA PHE A 426 -0.25 16.88 -24.52
C PHE A 426 -0.77 15.67 -25.31
N GLY A 427 -2.03 15.75 -25.73
CA GLY A 427 -2.55 14.92 -26.80
C GLY A 427 -2.30 15.62 -28.13
N CYS A 428 -1.81 14.88 -29.13
CA CYS A 428 -2.23 15.09 -30.51
C CYS A 428 -1.93 13.81 -31.30
N ALA A 429 -2.95 13.37 -32.05
CA ALA A 429 -2.98 12.14 -32.82
C ALA A 429 -1.98 12.13 -33.99
N ARG A 430 -1.52 10.94 -34.41
CA ARG A 430 -1.48 10.52 -35.82
C ARG A 430 -1.10 9.04 -35.98
N GLY A 431 -1.73 8.42 -36.98
CA GLY A 431 -1.63 7.00 -37.35
C GLY A 431 -0.32 6.61 -38.06
N PRO A 432 -0.27 5.40 -38.66
CA PRO A 432 0.97 4.64 -38.90
C PRO A 432 1.72 5.07 -40.19
N PRO A 433 3.00 4.68 -40.32
CA PRO A 433 3.95 5.33 -41.23
C PRO A 433 4.00 4.69 -42.62
N ARG A 434 4.23 5.51 -43.65
CA ARG A 434 4.83 5.10 -44.93
C ARG A 434 5.86 6.14 -45.38
N THR A 435 7.06 5.65 -45.68
CA THR A 435 8.21 6.37 -46.25
C THR A 435 8.41 5.93 -47.72
N PRO A 436 9.36 6.49 -48.51
CA PRO A 436 9.36 7.84 -49.10
C PRO A 436 9.74 7.79 -50.62
N ARG A 437 9.71 8.92 -51.36
CA ARG A 437 10.65 9.32 -52.45
C ARG A 437 10.21 10.64 -53.14
N PRO A 438 11.10 11.36 -53.87
CA PRO A 438 11.37 12.78 -53.60
C PRO A 438 11.20 13.76 -54.79
N LEU A 439 11.16 15.07 -54.44
CA LEU A 439 11.67 16.27 -55.13
C LEU A 439 11.49 16.43 -56.66
N ARG A 440 10.77 17.49 -57.10
CA ARG A 440 11.37 18.64 -57.83
C ARG A 440 10.43 19.85 -58.08
N SER A 441 10.99 21.04 -57.83
CA SER A 441 10.90 22.36 -58.51
C SER A 441 9.59 23.15 -58.71
N GLN A 442 9.56 24.33 -58.06
CA GLN A 442 9.26 25.71 -58.54
C GLN A 442 8.55 25.91 -59.89
N ALA A 443 7.50 26.75 -59.92
CA ALA A 443 7.54 28.16 -60.32
C ALA A 443 6.11 28.76 -60.44
N GLU A 444 5.98 30.05 -60.13
CA GLU A 444 4.80 30.90 -60.36
C GLU A 444 4.63 31.22 -61.86
N GLU A 445 3.38 31.34 -62.33
CA GLU A 445 2.83 32.47 -63.12
C GLU A 445 1.50 32.10 -63.83
N GLY A 446 0.55 33.05 -63.81
CA GLY A 446 -0.16 33.51 -65.01
C GLY A 446 -1.30 32.69 -65.63
N GLY A 447 -2.54 33.13 -65.39
CA GLY A 447 -3.49 33.62 -66.40
C GLY A 447 -3.98 32.73 -67.56
N ASP A 448 -5.30 32.50 -67.54
CA ASP A 448 -6.29 32.32 -68.64
C ASP A 448 -6.08 31.24 -69.73
N THR A 449 -7.13 30.47 -70.04
CA THR A 449 -7.99 30.56 -71.26
C THR A 449 -8.90 29.31 -71.39
N GLU A 450 -10.16 29.52 -71.83
CA GLU A 450 -11.08 28.64 -72.60
C GLU A 450 -11.43 27.21 -72.09
N ALA A 451 -12.69 26.86 -71.81
CA ALA A 451 -13.91 26.75 -72.62
C ALA A 451 -14.11 25.41 -73.37
N ALA A 452 -15.32 24.87 -73.14
CA ALA A 452 -16.14 23.99 -73.97
C ALA A 452 -15.91 22.47 -74.03
N ASP A 453 -17.05 21.80 -73.79
CA ASP A 453 -17.64 20.61 -74.42
C ASP A 453 -17.64 19.30 -73.60
N CYS A 454 -18.67 18.45 -73.63
CA CYS A 454 -20.12 18.53 -73.91
C CYS A 454 -20.67 17.10 -73.65
N ILE A 455 -22.00 16.96 -73.53
CA ILE A 455 -22.84 15.77 -73.79
C ILE A 455 -23.24 14.84 -72.61
N GLU A 456 -24.54 15.00 -72.24
CA GLU A 456 -25.66 14.03 -72.05
C GLU A 456 -25.46 12.77 -71.17
N GLU A 457 -26.42 12.28 -70.36
CA GLU A 457 -27.81 11.95 -70.70
C GLU A 457 -28.70 11.80 -69.43
N VAL A 458 -29.83 12.52 -69.43
CA VAL A 458 -31.22 12.08 -69.14
C VAL A 458 -31.56 11.12 -67.96
N ALA A 459 -32.20 11.75 -66.96
CA ALA A 459 -33.51 11.47 -66.34
C ALA A 459 -33.88 10.10 -65.72
N GLY A 460 -34.45 10.19 -64.51
CA GLY A 460 -35.66 9.44 -64.16
C GLY A 460 -35.69 8.83 -62.75
N PRO A 461 -36.47 9.37 -61.79
CA PRO A 461 -36.65 8.80 -60.46
C PRO A 461 -37.90 7.92 -60.39
N ARG A 462 -37.97 6.99 -59.41
CA ARG A 462 -39.18 6.50 -58.73
C ARG A 462 -38.81 5.45 -57.68
N GLY A 463 -39.37 5.59 -56.46
CA GLY A 463 -39.34 4.58 -55.41
C GLY A 463 -39.19 5.19 -54.03
#